data_AF-A0A2M8KAE6-F1
#
_entry.id   AF-A0A2M8KAE6-F1
#
_cell.length_a   1.000
_cell.length_b   1.000
_cell.length_c   1.000
_cell.angle_alpha   90.00
_cell.angle_beta   90.00
_cell.angle_gamma   90.00
#
_symmetry.space_group_name_H-M   'P 1'
#
loop_
_entity.id
_entity.type
_entity.pdbx_description
1 polymer ?
#
loop_
_entity_poly.entity_id
_entity_poly.type
_entity_poly.pdbx_seq_one_letter_code
_entity_poly.pdbx_strand_id
1 'polypeptide(L)'
;MSGASLASLTNQKLDTARRFIKQSQDSDEAWLRVGLESSAIFQLRSALNGLLKEVNAAYSLSGSLDVAKLLAESEDKQIVVPVLAELADLLSRTDSWCFQLNQAYLVQFECRTSMSSVVQSDSLIGRGSDAGASVSFYLAKLVELVLRFREESSEY
;
A
#
# COMPACT_ATOMS: atom_id res chain seq x y z
N MET A 1 2.56 23.64 17.84
CA MET A 1 1.91 23.36 16.54
C MET A 1 1.24 22.00 16.66
N SER A 2 -0.09 21.94 16.58
CA SER A 2 -0.81 20.66 16.55
C SER A 2 -0.50 19.96 15.24
N GLY A 3 0.45 19.02 15.25
CA GLY A 3 0.74 18.19 14.08
C GLY A 3 -0.51 17.42 13.65
N ALA A 4 -0.64 17.16 12.35
CA ALA A 4 -1.69 16.29 11.85
C ALA A 4 -1.58 14.92 12.53
N SER A 5 -2.71 14.33 12.93
CA SER A 5 -2.74 12.98 13.49
C SER A 5 -2.25 11.95 12.46
N LEU A 6 -1.76 10.80 12.93
CA LEU A 6 -1.34 9.71 12.04
C LEU A 6 -2.47 9.31 11.08
N ALA A 7 -3.70 9.22 11.59
CA ALA A 7 -4.88 8.94 10.77
C ALA A 7 -5.11 9.97 9.65
N SER A 8 -4.89 11.26 9.95
CA SER A 8 -5.01 12.35 8.96
C SER A 8 -3.95 12.21 7.86
N LEU A 9 -2.71 11.88 8.22
CA LEU A 9 -1.64 11.65 7.25
C LEU A 9 -1.94 10.44 6.35
N THR A 10 -2.40 9.33 6.91
CA THR A 10 -2.81 8.15 6.13
C THR A 10 -3.95 8.49 5.16
N ASN A 11 -4.97 9.22 5.61
CA ASN A 11 -6.09 9.65 4.77
C ASN A 11 -5.61 10.55 3.62
N GLN A 12 -4.72 11.50 3.90
CA GLN A 12 -4.15 12.36 2.86
C GLN A 12 -3.47 11.53 1.76
N LYS A 13 -2.78 10.44 2.12
CA LYS A 13 -2.15 9.53 1.15
C LYS A 13 -3.19 8.78 0.31
N LEU A 14 -4.22 8.23 0.94
CA LEU A 14 -5.32 7.55 0.25
C LEU A 14 -6.07 8.49 -0.71
N ASP A 15 -6.36 9.72 -0.28
CA ASP A 15 -7.02 10.73 -1.09
C ASP A 15 -6.16 11.18 -2.27
N THR A 16 -4.86 11.34 -2.05
CA THR A 16 -3.92 11.68 -3.12
C THR A 16 -3.84 10.55 -4.14
N ALA A 17 -3.75 9.29 -3.69
CA ALA A 17 -3.80 8.12 -4.58
C ALA A 17 -5.08 8.10 -5.42
N ARG A 18 -6.24 8.32 -4.78
CA ARG A 18 -7.55 8.39 -5.45
C ARG A 18 -7.58 9.46 -6.55
N ARG A 19 -7.02 10.64 -6.29
CA ARG A 19 -6.95 11.73 -7.28
C ARG A 19 -6.08 11.35 -8.47
N PHE A 20 -4.92 10.75 -8.26
CA PHE A 20 -4.05 10.30 -9.35
C PHE A 20 -4.71 9.20 -10.19
N ILE A 21 -5.39 8.24 -9.57
CA ILE A 21 -6.15 7.20 -10.29
C ILE A 21 -7.23 7.83 -11.17
N LYS A 22 -8.03 8.75 -10.61
CA LYS A 22 -9.08 9.44 -11.36
C LYS A 22 -8.49 10.25 -12.53
N GLN A 23 -7.43 11.01 -12.27
CA GLN A 23 -6.76 11.79 -13.31
C GLN A 23 -6.15 10.91 -14.41
N SER A 24 -5.69 9.70 -14.09
CA SER A 24 -5.23 8.72 -15.08
C SER A 24 -6.40 8.26 -15.96
N GLN A 25 -7.55 7.95 -15.36
CA GLN A 25 -8.74 7.51 -16.09
C GLN A 25 -9.30 8.59 -17.01
N ASP A 26 -9.20 9.86 -16.60
CA ASP A 26 -9.65 11.02 -17.38
C ASP A 26 -8.64 11.48 -18.43
N SER A 27 -7.45 10.87 -18.51
CA SER A 27 -6.37 11.30 -19.42
C SER A 27 -6.33 10.46 -20.70
N ASP A 28 -6.31 11.14 -21.85
CA ASP A 28 -6.11 10.49 -23.16
C ASP A 28 -4.63 10.18 -23.45
N GLU A 29 -3.70 10.77 -22.70
CA GLU A 29 -2.26 10.69 -22.90
C GLU A 29 -1.67 9.45 -22.23
N ALA A 30 -1.31 8.44 -23.01
CA ALA A 30 -0.83 7.15 -22.50
C ALA A 30 0.39 7.26 -21.55
N TRP A 31 1.32 8.17 -21.83
CA TRP A 31 2.50 8.38 -20.98
C TRP A 31 2.13 9.00 -19.62
N LEU A 32 1.15 9.92 -19.61
CA LEU A 32 0.67 10.59 -18.41
C LEU A 32 -0.09 9.61 -17.51
N ARG A 33 -0.91 8.73 -18.10
CA ARG A 33 -1.60 7.64 -17.39
C ARG A 33 -0.65 6.77 -16.59
N VAL A 34 0.42 6.28 -17.23
CA VAL A 34 1.43 5.44 -16.57
C VAL A 34 2.13 6.18 -15.43
N GLY A 35 2.44 7.47 -15.61
CA GLY A 35 3.04 8.31 -14.56
C GLY A 35 2.10 8.50 -13.36
N LEU A 36 0.82 8.74 -13.62
CA LEU A 36 -0.20 8.93 -12.58
C LEU A 36 -0.49 7.61 -11.82
N GLU A 37 -0.58 6.48 -12.52
CA GLU A 37 -0.72 5.16 -11.90
C GLU A 37 0.48 4.83 -11.00
N SER A 38 1.70 5.12 -11.46
CA SER A 38 2.92 4.93 -10.65
C SER A 38 2.92 5.84 -9.42
N SER A 39 2.50 7.09 -9.58
CA SER A 39 2.34 8.03 -8.47
C SER A 39 1.30 7.54 -7.45
N ALA A 40 0.19 6.96 -7.93
CA ALA A 40 -0.82 6.36 -7.07
C ALA A 40 -0.28 5.16 -6.28
N ILE A 41 0.48 4.26 -6.93
CA ILE A 41 1.14 3.12 -6.26
C ILE A 41 2.06 3.60 -5.13
N PHE A 42 2.86 4.65 -5.37
CA PHE A 42 3.70 5.25 -4.34
C PHE A 42 2.88 5.78 -3.14
N GLN A 43 1.78 6.48 -3.41
CA GLN A 43 0.91 6.99 -2.34
C GLN A 43 0.21 5.85 -1.59
N LEU A 44 -0.20 4.77 -2.27
CA LEU A 44 -0.77 3.58 -1.62
C LEU A 44 0.24 2.87 -0.72
N ARG A 45 1.48 2.68 -1.17
CA ARG A 45 2.54 2.12 -0.32
C ARG A 45 2.83 3.02 0.89
N SER A 46 2.78 4.33 0.69
CA SER A 46 2.92 5.33 1.76
C SER A 46 1.75 5.30 2.75
N ALA A 47 0.52 5.08 2.27
CA ALA A 47 -0.66 4.90 3.11
C ALA A 47 -0.56 3.61 3.94
N LEU A 48 -0.07 2.51 3.36
CA LEU A 48 0.20 1.27 4.09
C LEU A 48 1.23 1.49 5.21
N ASN A 49 2.29 2.26 4.95
CA ASN A 49 3.24 2.68 6.01
C ASN A 49 2.56 3.56 7.07
N GLY A 50 1.62 4.42 6.67
CA GLY A 50 0.78 5.20 7.58
C GLY A 50 -0.04 4.32 8.52
N LEU A 51 -0.71 3.30 7.96
CA LEU A 51 -1.46 2.30 8.74
C LEU A 51 -0.56 1.59 9.75
N LEU A 52 0.64 1.14 9.36
CA LEU A 52 1.56 0.51 10.30
C LEU A 52 1.97 1.45 11.45
N LYS A 53 2.16 2.75 11.17
CA LYS A 53 2.41 3.74 12.24
C LYS A 53 1.21 3.91 13.16
N GLU A 54 -0.02 3.89 12.63
CA GLU A 54 -1.23 3.93 13.45
C GLU A 54 -1.33 2.68 14.34
N VAL A 55 -1.07 1.48 13.79
CA VAL A 55 -1.02 0.22 14.54
C VAL A 55 0.03 0.28 15.66
N ASN A 56 1.23 0.77 15.36
CA ASN A 56 2.30 0.90 16.35
C ASN A 56 1.88 1.82 17.49
N ALA A 57 1.22 2.93 17.18
CA ALA A 57 0.74 3.88 18.18
C ALA A 57 -0.41 3.30 19.02
N ALA A 58 -1.36 2.60 18.40
CA ALA A 58 -2.52 2.02 19.08
C ALA A 58 -2.11 0.92 20.06
N TYR A 59 -1.18 0.05 19.66
CA TYR A 59 -0.76 -1.12 20.46
C TYR A 59 0.59 -0.94 21.17
N SER A 60 1.15 0.27 21.18
CA SER A 60 2.46 0.58 21.77
C SER A 60 3.57 -0.38 21.30
N LEU A 61 3.61 -0.69 20.00
CA LEU A 61 4.65 -1.50 19.36
C LEU A 61 5.87 -0.64 19.00
N SER A 62 6.96 -1.29 18.57
CA SER A 62 8.14 -0.61 18.06
C SER A 62 7.80 0.25 16.84
N GLY A 63 8.61 1.30 16.59
CA GLY A 63 8.45 2.17 15.42
C GLY A 63 8.79 1.53 14.06
N SER A 64 8.78 0.19 13.96
CA SER A 64 9.07 -0.56 12.75
C SER A 64 7.97 -0.37 11.68
N LEU A 65 8.33 -0.49 10.40
CA LEU A 65 7.39 -0.53 9.27
C LEU A 65 7.39 -1.89 8.57
N ASP A 66 7.90 -2.91 9.27
CA ASP A 66 7.98 -4.29 8.82
C ASP A 66 6.92 -5.11 9.53
N VAL A 67 5.97 -5.64 8.75
CA VAL A 67 4.82 -6.43 9.24
C VAL A 67 5.29 -7.64 10.04
N ALA A 68 6.31 -8.35 9.57
CA ALA A 68 6.78 -9.57 10.25
C ALA A 68 7.38 -9.25 11.62
N LYS A 69 8.11 -8.14 11.72
CA LYS A 69 8.68 -7.67 13.00
C LYS A 69 7.60 -7.22 13.98
N LEU A 70 6.61 -6.47 13.50
CA LEU A 70 5.50 -5.99 14.33
C LEU A 70 4.62 -7.14 14.80
N LEU A 71 4.37 -8.13 13.94
CA LEU A 71 3.61 -9.33 14.29
C LEU A 71 4.33 -10.13 15.38
N ALA A 72 5.62 -10.43 15.20
CA ALA A 72 6.43 -11.12 16.21
C ALA A 72 6.44 -10.37 17.55
N GLU A 73 6.58 -9.04 17.51
CA GLU A 73 6.51 -8.22 18.74
C GLU A 73 5.14 -8.27 19.41
N SER A 74 4.05 -8.29 18.63
CA SER A 74 2.69 -8.42 19.18
C SER A 74 2.47 -9.78 19.85
N GLU A 75 3.00 -10.85 19.25
CA GLU A 75 2.97 -12.21 19.82
C GLU A 75 3.79 -12.30 21.11
N ASP A 76 4.99 -11.71 21.15
CA ASP A 76 5.83 -11.63 22.35
C ASP A 76 5.14 -10.87 23.50
N LYS A 77 4.37 -9.82 23.17
CA LYS A 77 3.55 -9.07 24.15
C LYS A 77 2.23 -9.75 24.48
N GLN A 78 1.91 -10.89 23.85
CA GLN A 78 0.64 -11.59 23.98
C GLN A 78 -0.58 -10.72 23.60
N ILE A 79 -0.39 -9.81 22.65
CA ILE A 79 -1.44 -8.93 22.11
C ILE A 79 -1.85 -9.47 20.74
N VAL A 80 -3.14 -9.70 20.55
CA VAL A 80 -3.68 -10.06 19.24
C VAL A 80 -3.94 -8.77 18.46
N VAL A 81 -3.25 -8.60 17.33
CA VAL A 81 -3.45 -7.48 16.41
C VAL A 81 -3.95 -8.03 15.07
N PRO A 82 -5.27 -8.13 14.84
CA PRO A 82 -5.86 -8.81 13.67
C PRO A 82 -5.32 -8.30 12.33
N VAL A 83 -5.15 -6.97 12.21
CA VAL A 83 -4.65 -6.34 10.98
C VAL A 83 -3.21 -6.77 10.65
N LEU A 84 -2.34 -7.04 11.63
CA LEU A 84 -0.98 -7.52 11.38
C LEU A 84 -0.98 -8.97 10.90
N ALA A 85 -1.82 -9.82 11.48
CA ALA A 85 -1.99 -11.20 11.05
C ALA A 85 -2.54 -11.28 9.62
N GLU A 86 -3.57 -10.47 9.30
CA GLU A 86 -4.11 -10.36 7.94
C GLU A 86 -3.06 -9.87 6.94
N LEU A 87 -2.31 -8.81 7.28
CA LEU A 87 -1.25 -8.31 6.40
C LEU A 87 -0.13 -9.33 6.17
N ALA A 88 0.23 -10.11 7.19
CA ALA A 88 1.22 -11.18 7.05
C ALA A 88 0.73 -12.29 6.11
N ASP A 89 -0.53 -12.74 6.26
CA ASP A 89 -1.14 -13.71 5.34
C ASP A 89 -1.15 -13.17 3.91
N LEU A 90 -1.65 -11.94 3.72
CA LEU A 90 -1.69 -11.30 2.40
C LEU A 90 -0.29 -11.19 1.79
N LEU A 91 0.73 -10.78 2.54
CA LEU A 91 2.09 -10.69 2.02
C LEU A 91 2.73 -12.05 1.69
N SER A 92 2.27 -13.15 2.29
CA SER A 92 2.74 -14.50 1.96
C SER A 92 2.17 -15.04 0.64
N ARG A 93 1.01 -14.52 0.25
CA ARG A 93 0.20 -15.00 -0.87
C ARG A 93 0.44 -14.17 -2.13
N THR A 94 0.98 -14.79 -3.17
CA THR A 94 1.36 -14.11 -4.43
C THR A 94 0.16 -13.58 -5.22
N ASP A 95 -1.03 -14.16 -5.01
CA ASP A 95 -2.31 -13.75 -5.59
C ASP A 95 -2.97 -12.58 -4.84
N SER A 96 -2.42 -12.17 -3.68
CA SER A 96 -3.04 -11.13 -2.86
C SER A 96 -2.81 -9.72 -3.40
N TRP A 97 -3.76 -8.84 -3.13
CA TRP A 97 -3.64 -7.42 -3.46
C TRP A 97 -2.45 -6.75 -2.77
N CYS A 98 -2.12 -7.15 -1.54
CA CYS A 98 -1.04 -6.53 -0.76
C CYS A 98 0.32 -6.94 -1.32
N PHE A 99 0.48 -8.22 -1.67
CA PHE A 99 1.68 -8.70 -2.34
C PHE A 99 1.85 -8.03 -3.70
N GLN A 100 0.80 -7.98 -4.52
CA GLN A 100 0.84 -7.34 -5.84
C GLN A 100 1.16 -5.84 -5.75
N LEU A 101 0.58 -5.12 -4.78
CA LEU A 101 0.92 -3.71 -4.51
C LEU A 101 2.41 -3.57 -4.14
N ASN A 102 2.93 -4.45 -3.28
CA ASN A 102 4.32 -4.42 -2.87
C ASN A 102 5.26 -4.71 -4.06
N GLN A 103 4.94 -5.71 -4.88
CA GLN A 103 5.72 -6.00 -6.10
C GLN A 103 5.67 -4.85 -7.10
N ALA A 104 4.49 -4.26 -7.33
CA ALA A 104 4.35 -3.11 -8.23
C ALA A 104 5.22 -1.93 -7.76
N TYR A 105 5.24 -1.67 -6.45
CA TYR A 105 6.11 -0.66 -5.85
C TYR A 105 7.60 -0.99 -6.03
N LEU A 106 8.04 -2.21 -5.69
CA LEU A 106 9.44 -2.62 -5.79
C LEU A 106 9.97 -2.52 -7.22
N VAL A 107 9.16 -2.93 -8.19
CA VAL A 107 9.55 -2.89 -9.60
C VAL A 107 9.63 -1.45 -10.12
N GLN A 108 8.75 -0.55 -9.68
CA GLN A 108 8.71 0.84 -10.15
C GLN A 108 9.72 1.76 -9.45
N PHE A 109 9.99 1.54 -8.16
CA PHE A 109 10.73 2.48 -7.32
C PHE A 109 12.03 1.92 -6.74
N GLU A 110 12.19 0.59 -6.65
CA GLU A 110 13.43 -0.03 -6.15
C GLU A 110 14.27 -0.71 -7.26
N CYS A 111 13.85 -0.60 -8.54
CA CYS A 111 14.51 -1.24 -9.68
C CYS A 111 14.81 -2.75 -9.47
N ARG A 112 14.02 -3.43 -8.63
CA ARG A 112 14.15 -4.88 -8.46
C ARG A 112 13.65 -5.54 -9.73
N THR A 113 14.57 -6.16 -10.45
CA THR A 113 14.25 -6.93 -11.65
C THR A 113 13.28 -8.03 -11.22
N SER A 114 12.06 -8.01 -11.75
CA SER A 114 11.21 -9.21 -11.69
C SER A 114 12.01 -10.33 -12.34
N MET A 115 12.14 -11.49 -11.67
CA MET A 115 12.91 -12.66 -12.15
C MET A 115 12.42 -13.24 -13.48
N SER A 116 11.50 -12.58 -14.19
CA SER A 116 10.89 -13.02 -15.44
C SER A 116 11.29 -12.21 -16.69
N SER A 117 12.33 -11.38 -16.69
CA SER A 117 12.73 -10.68 -17.94
C SER A 117 14.23 -10.53 -18.15
N VAL A 118 14.89 -11.65 -18.53
CA VAL A 118 16.18 -11.62 -19.26
C VAL A 118 15.95 -11.64 -20.79
N VAL A 119 14.70 -11.58 -21.26
CA VAL A 119 14.40 -11.43 -22.70
C VAL A 119 13.31 -10.39 -22.91
N GLN A 120 13.72 -9.13 -22.93
CA GLN A 120 13.27 -8.12 -23.90
C GLN A 120 13.87 -6.78 -23.49
N SER A 121 15.04 -6.52 -24.06
CA SER A 121 15.55 -5.18 -24.30
C SER A 121 14.60 -4.44 -25.26
N ASP A 122 13.47 -3.97 -24.73
CA ASP A 122 12.65 -2.92 -25.31
C ASP A 122 12.11 -2.08 -24.15
N SER A 123 13.03 -1.36 -23.53
CA SER A 123 12.71 -0.25 -22.64
C SER A 123 12.12 0.87 -23.50
N LEU A 124 10.79 1.01 -23.56
CA LEU A 124 10.03 2.26 -23.70
C LEU A 124 8.60 1.96 -24.19
N ILE A 125 7.60 2.38 -23.40
CA ILE A 125 6.17 2.47 -23.75
C ILE A 125 5.45 1.10 -23.85
N GLY A 126 4.65 0.79 -22.82
CA GLY A 126 3.65 -0.28 -22.91
C GLY A 126 3.85 -1.44 -21.94
N ARG A 127 4.01 -1.16 -20.63
CA ARG A 127 3.34 -2.07 -19.69
C ARG A 127 1.84 -1.87 -19.94
N GLY A 128 1.12 -2.92 -20.30
CA GLY A 128 -0.33 -2.86 -20.43
C GLY A 128 -0.91 -2.26 -19.16
N SER A 129 -1.33 -0.99 -19.24
CA SER A 129 -2.15 -0.36 -18.21
C SER A 129 -3.51 -1.02 -18.34
N ASP A 130 -3.97 -1.65 -17.26
CA ASP A 130 -5.32 -2.21 -17.17
C ASP A 130 -6.38 -1.12 -16.94
N ALA A 131 -6.13 0.07 -17.48
CA ALA A 131 -6.90 1.29 -17.22
C ALA A 131 -7.01 1.66 -15.73
N GLY A 132 -5.99 1.31 -14.94
CA GLY A 132 -5.93 1.60 -13.52
C GLY A 132 -6.89 0.74 -12.68
N ALA A 133 -7.40 -0.37 -13.21
CA ALA A 133 -8.29 -1.28 -12.49
C ALA A 133 -7.58 -1.89 -11.27
N SER A 134 -6.36 -2.38 -11.42
CA SER A 134 -5.55 -2.94 -10.34
C SER A 134 -5.26 -1.90 -9.26
N VAL A 135 -4.86 -0.68 -9.67
CA VAL A 135 -4.55 0.39 -8.72
C VAL A 135 -5.80 0.85 -7.96
N SER A 136 -6.95 0.88 -8.63
CA SER A 136 -8.26 1.15 -8.01
C SER A 136 -8.65 0.05 -7.03
N PHE A 137 -8.38 -1.21 -7.36
CA PHE A 137 -8.63 -2.35 -6.48
C PHE A 137 -7.75 -2.31 -5.23
N TYR A 138 -6.45 -2.00 -5.37
CA TYR A 138 -5.55 -1.82 -4.23
C TYR A 138 -6.02 -0.70 -3.31
N LEU A 139 -6.45 0.44 -3.89
CA LEU A 139 -7.02 1.54 -3.12
C LEU A 139 -8.25 1.08 -2.32
N ALA A 140 -9.19 0.40 -2.97
CA ALA A 140 -10.41 -0.06 -2.30
C ALA A 140 -10.10 -1.00 -1.14
N LYS A 141 -9.21 -1.98 -1.35
CA LYS A 141 -8.82 -2.95 -0.32
C LYS A 141 -8.04 -2.33 0.84
N LEU A 142 -7.14 -1.38 0.55
CA LEU A 142 -6.42 -0.68 1.59
C LEU A 142 -7.34 0.24 2.40
N VAL A 143 -8.30 0.92 1.77
CA VAL A 143 -9.31 1.72 2.48
C VAL A 143 -10.16 0.84 3.41
N GLU A 144 -10.63 -0.30 2.92
CA GLU A 144 -11.40 -1.28 3.70
C GLU A 144 -10.61 -1.76 4.93
N LEU A 145 -9.33 -2.09 4.75
CA LEU A 145 -8.43 -2.51 5.85
C LEU A 145 -8.23 -1.39 6.89
N VAL A 146 -7.98 -0.16 6.44
CA VAL A 146 -7.76 1.00 7.33
C VAL A 146 -9.01 1.33 8.13
N LEU A 147 -10.20 1.29 7.51
CA LEU A 147 -11.46 1.56 8.20
C LEU A 147 -11.73 0.50 9.28
N ARG A 148 -11.61 -0.78 8.91
CA ARG A 148 -11.81 -1.89 9.85
C ARG A 148 -10.84 -1.85 11.03
N PHE A 149 -9.56 -1.60 10.78
CA PHE A 149 -8.58 -1.41 11.86
C PHE A 149 -8.99 -0.28 12.80
N ARG A 150 -9.48 0.85 12.26
CA ARG A 150 -9.87 2.01 13.10
C ARG A 150 -11.12 1.73 13.92
N GLU A 151 -12.10 1.04 13.33
CA GLU A 151 -13.30 0.58 14.04
C GLU A 151 -12.90 -0.32 15.20
N GLU A 152 -12.09 -1.36 14.96
CA GLU A 152 -11.58 -2.28 15.99
C GLU A 152 -10.74 -1.55 17.06
N SER A 153 -9.85 -0.64 16.65
CA SER A 153 -8.98 0.08 17.59
C SER A 153 -9.72 1.11 18.45
N SER A 154 -10.91 1.55 18.04
CA SER A 154 -11.71 2.50 18.81
C SER A 154 -12.41 1.87 20.01
N GLU A 155 -12.45 0.53 20.08
CA GLU A 155 -13.03 -0.24 21.18
C GLU A 155 -12.06 -0.43 22.36
N TYR A 156 -10.77 -0.10 22.18
CA TYR A 156 -9.69 -0.27 23.17
C TYR A 156 -9.13 1.06 23.68
#